data_AF-A0A2E4JAL5-F1
#
_entry.id   AF-A0A2E4JAL5-F1
#
_cell.length_a   1.000
_cell.length_b   1.000
_cell.length_c   1.000
_cell.angle_alpha   90.00
_cell.angle_beta   90.00
_cell.angle_gamma   90.00
#
_symmetry.space_group_name_H-M   'P 1'
#
loop_
_entity.id
_entity.type
_entity.pdbx_description
1 polymer ?
#
loop_
_entity_poly.entity_id
_entity_poly.type
_entity_poly.pdbx_seq_one_letter_code
_entity_poly.pdbx_strand_id
1 'polypeptide(L)' 'MVLMPVANRGKMEKIMSFGWLGQTVASLCWILSVFSYGIETTGDWLQLFAASSWMVSNIAGIFSIE' A
#
# COMPACT_ATOMS: atom_id res chain seq x y z
N MET A 1 23.77 21.53 3.07
CA MET A 1 22.94 21.00 1.97
C MET A 1 23.22 19.51 1.88
N VAL A 2 22.35 18.66 2.44
CA VAL A 2 22.55 17.21 2.38
C VAL A 2 22.18 16.74 0.98
N LEU A 3 23.17 16.31 0.20
CA LEU A 3 22.96 15.67 -1.10
C LEU A 3 22.35 14.29 -0.85
N MET A 4 21.02 14.18 -0.95
CA MET A 4 20.38 12.87 -1.02
C MET A 4 20.74 12.22 -2.36
N PRO A 5 21.16 10.94 -2.37
CA PRO A 5 21.40 10.22 -3.62
C PRO A 5 20.13 10.22 -4.49
N VAL A 6 20.28 10.38 -5.81
CA VAL A 6 19.15 10.50 -6.77
C VAL A 6 18.12 9.38 -6.60
N ALA A 7 18.57 8.15 -6.32
CA ALA A 7 17.69 7.00 -6.05
C ALA A 7 16.71 7.24 -4.88
N ASN A 8 17.10 7.98 -3.85
CA ASN A 8 16.22 8.31 -2.73
C ASN A 8 15.16 9.36 -3.11
N ARG A 9 15.46 10.23 -4.09
CA ARG A 9 14.52 11.25 -4.56
C ARG A 9 13.36 10.62 -5.33
N GLY A 10 13.63 9.70 -6.26
CA GLY A 10 12.57 9.01 -7.02
C GLY A 10 11.64 8.18 -6.13
N LYS A 11 12.18 7.55 -5.07
CA LYS A 11 11.39 6.87 -4.04
C LYS A 11 10.48 7.82 -3.28
N MET A 12 10.99 8.98 -2.86
CA MET A 12 10.18 10.01 -2.19
C MET A 12 9.08 10.55 -3.12
N GLU A 13 9.38 10.81 -4.39
CA GLU A 13 8.40 11.27 -5.36
C GLU A 13 7.28 10.25 -5.59
N LYS A 14 7.61 8.95 -5.65
CA LYS A 14 6.61 7.88 -5.73
C LYS A 14 5.72 7.85 -4.49
N ILE A 15 6.29 7.88 -3.29
CA ILE A 15 5.53 7.84 -2.03
C ILE A 15 4.61 9.04 -1.92
N MET A 16 5.03 10.21 -2.41
CA MET A 16 4.23 11.44 -2.42
C MET A 16 3.24 11.51 -3.59
N SER A 17 3.28 10.56 -4.52
CA SER A 17 2.35 10.51 -5.65
C SER A 17 0.94 10.19 -5.15
N PHE A 18 -0.05 10.98 -5.60
CA PHE A 18 -1.46 10.72 -5.33
C PHE A 18 -1.89 9.29 -5.69
N GLY A 19 -1.32 8.70 -6.74
CA GLY A 19 -1.61 7.32 -7.12
C GLY A 19 -1.15 6.32 -6.05
N TRP A 20 0.06 6.49 -5.50
CA TRP A 20 0.58 5.60 -4.47
C TRP A 20 -0.16 5.79 -3.15
N LEU A 21 -0.34 7.04 -2.71
CA LEU A 21 -1.07 7.36 -1.47
C LEU A 21 -2.52 6.89 -1.53
N GLY A 22 -3.21 7.13 -2.64
CA GLY A 22 -4.59 6.71 -2.83
C GLY A 22 -4.74 5.19 -2.76
N GLN A 23 -3.84 4.43 -3.38
CA GLN A 23 -3.85 2.97 -3.30
C GLN A 23 -3.56 2.47 -1.88
N THR A 24 -2.63 3.09 -1.15
CA THR A 24 -2.33 2.75 0.25
C THR A 24 -3.53 3.05 1.17
N VAL A 25 -4.18 4.20 0.99
CA VAL A 25 -5.38 4.55 1.77
C VAL A 25 -6.53 3.61 1.42
N ALA A 26 -6.72 3.29 0.15
CA ALA A 26 -7.77 2.37 -0.29
C ALA A 26 -7.58 0.97 0.29
N SER A 27 -6.35 0.42 0.26
CA SER A 27 -6.08 -0.90 0.84
C SER A 27 -6.28 -0.90 2.36
N LEU A 28 -5.85 0.16 3.07
CA LEU A 28 -6.10 0.32 4.50
C LEU A 28 -7.60 0.39 4.82
N CYS A 29 -8.36 1.19 4.09
CA CYS A 29 -9.81 1.28 4.26
C CYS A 29 -10.49 -0.08 4.02
N TRP A 30 -10.02 -0.86 3.06
CA TRP A 30 -10.55 -2.20 2.79
C TRP A 30 -10.26 -3.16 3.95
N ILE A 31 -9.02 -3.19 4.45
CA ILE A 31 -8.61 -4.02 5.58
C ILE A 31 -9.45 -3.66 6.82
N LEU A 32 -9.54 -2.37 7.14
CA LEU A 32 -10.30 -1.87 8.29
C LEU A 32 -11.80 -2.17 8.16
N SER A 33 -12.36 -2.11 6.96
CA SER A 33 -13.75 -2.49 6.69
C SER A 33 -14.01 -3.93 7.09
N VAL A 34 -13.16 -4.88 6.68
CA VAL A 34 -13.30 -6.31 7.03
C VAL A 34 -13.29 -6.53 8.54
N PHE A 35 -12.43 -5.83 9.27
CA PHE A 35 -12.45 -5.88 10.73
C PHE A 35 -13.68 -5.19 11.34
N SER A 36 -14.18 -4.13 10.72
CA SER A 36 -15.32 -3.36 11.23
C SER A 36 -16.65 -4.09 11.09
N TYR A 37 -16.88 -4.82 9.98
CA TYR A 37 -18.10 -5.60 9.82
C TYR A 37 -17.97 -7.04 10.38
N GLY A 38 -16.74 -7.47 10.69
CA GLY A 38 -16.45 -8.78 11.28
C GLY A 38 -16.05 -9.83 10.24
N ILE A 39 -15.41 -10.90 10.70
CA ILE A 39 -14.96 -12.00 9.85
C ILE A 39 -15.87 -13.20 10.12
N GLU A 40 -16.78 -13.50 9.19
CA GLU A 40 -17.78 -14.56 9.37
C GLU A 40 -17.61 -15.71 8.38
N THR A 41 -17.05 -15.43 7.21
CA THR A 41 -16.94 -16.37 6.10
C THR A 41 -15.49 -16.53 5.62
N THR A 42 -15.23 -17.62 4.88
CA THR A 42 -13.97 -17.78 4.14
C THR A 42 -13.74 -16.64 3.14
N GLY A 43 -14.81 -16.03 2.60
CA GLY A 43 -14.73 -14.88 1.71
C GLY A 43 -14.07 -13.67 2.36
N ASP A 44 -14.37 -13.42 3.64
CA ASP A 44 -13.80 -12.30 4.41
C ASP A 44 -12.29 -12.47 4.60
N TRP A 45 -11.85 -13.70 4.89
CA TRP A 45 -10.44 -14.04 4.94
C TRP A 45 -9.75 -13.79 3.59
N LEU A 46 -10.36 -14.22 2.48
CA LEU A 46 -9.82 -13.98 1.14
C LEU A 46 -9.74 -12.48 0.81
N GLN A 47 -10.74 -11.69 1.18
CA GLN A 47 -10.71 -10.24 1.00
C GLN A 47 -9.60 -9.59 1.82
N LEU A 48 -9.42 -10.01 3.08
CA LEU A 48 -8.35 -9.52 3.94
C LEU A 48 -6.96 -9.84 3.35
N PHE A 49 -6.77 -11.07 2.87
CA PHE A 49 -5.52 -11.46 2.20
C PHE A 49 -5.29 -10.68 0.90
N ALA A 50 -6.33 -10.46 0.09
CA ALA A 50 -6.23 -9.69 -1.13
C ALA A 50 -5.84 -8.23 -0.86
N ALA A 51 -6.52 -7.57 0.07
CA ALA A 51 -6.22 -6.19 0.46
C ALA A 51 -4.83 -6.04 1.10
N SER A 52 -4.41 -7.01 1.90
CA SER A 52 -3.06 -7.06 2.48
C SER A 52 -1.99 -7.28 1.41
N SER A 53 -2.25 -8.17 0.45
CA SER A 53 -1.33 -8.41 -0.67
C SER A 53 -1.20 -7.18 -1.58
N TRP A 54 -2.29 -6.43 -1.78
CA TRP A 54 -2.26 -5.14 -2.46
C TRP A 54 -1.37 -4.15 -1.71
N MET A 55 -1.54 -4.00 -0.39
CA MET A 55 -0.68 -3.15 0.44
C MET A 55 0.81 -3.50 0.27
N VAL A 56 1.14 -4.79 0.33
CA VAL A 56 2.52 -5.29 0.13
C VAL A 56 3.02 -4.97 -1.28
N SER A 57 2.22 -5.19 -2.31
CA SER A 57 2.57 -4.86 -3.70
C SER A 57 2.84 -3.37 -3.88
N ASN A 58 2.02 -2.51 -3.26
CA ASN A 58 2.20 -1.06 -3.33
C ASN A 58 3.52 -0.64 -2.65
N ILE A 59 3.85 -1.22 -1.50
CA ILE A 59 5.14 -1.01 -0.80
C ILE A 59 6.31 -1.51 -1.65
N ALA A 60 6.22 -2.72 -2.20
CA ALA A 60 7.26 -3.30 -3.06
C ALA A 60 7.55 -2.42 -4.28
N GLY A 61 6.53 -1.78 -4.85
CA GLY A 61 6.66 -0.82 -5.95
C GLY A 61 7.52 0.40 -5.66
N ILE A 62 7.82 0.72 -4.39
CA ILE A 62 8.81 1.75 -4.03
C ILE A 62 10.24 1.24 -4.27
N PHE A 63 10.48 -0.04 -3.98
CA PHE A 63 11.81 -0.65 -4.09
C PHE A 63 12.16 -1.02 -5.53
N SER A 64 11.16 -1.19 -6.40
CA SER A 64 11.33 -1.46 -7.83
C SER A 64 11.62 -0.22 -8.68
N ILE A 65 11.80 0.95 -8.08
CA ILE A 65 12.22 2.17 -8.80
C ILE A 65 13.72 2.07 -9.03
N GLU A 66 14.11 1.90 -10.29
CA GLU A 66 15.51 1.93 -10.76
C GLU A 66 16.14 3.32 -10.67
#